data_AF-A0A0K2G7S2-F1
#
_entry.id   AF-A0A0K2G7S2-F1
#
_cell.length_a   1.000
_cell.length_b   1.000
_cell.length_c   1.000
_cell.angle_alpha   90.00
_cell.angle_beta   90.00
_cell.angle_gamma   90.00
#
_symmetry.space_group_name_H-M   'P 1'
#
loop_
_entity.id
_entity.type
_entity.pdbx_description
1 polymer ?
#
loop_
_entity_poly.entity_id
_entity_poly.type
_entity_poly.pdbx_seq_one_letter_code
_entity_poly.pdbx_strand_id
1 'polypeptide(L)'
;MRERRWETTQPMSFAQALAVGERLAALGLKPAAPANDVICYVEEWTVTSPEDFDHLDPWATEDATLVHVREHWRGDFFLLAGAYHTVYQRYQDVGTYCSVSHPWRTREPLRLHEPKHMLWLGFRHAHSFVRVRLQTSQVITPGETRGDAERGRWLDERRAAFLDAIAVLELPVETAVEKDAVVLRPHDQSIPFFCSWPDAFGPCQFEYNTSDAFEFLVPASKLAATLAPEPAGVRAYLTGFSEEALAEFQSIEAGVRFAYRCSVHCPLDDLPEVLSAIHPDGRLYATLCEFQTQELVPEGEDASAIIGIVGFNGSFQIEARLNRAPLAEEAMAGWLERVIGHPVVYAPLPAFV
;
A
#
# COMPACT_ATOMS: atom_id res chain seq x y z
N MET A 1 5.53 2.77 4.10
CA MET A 1 4.73 2.91 5.34
C MET A 1 5.60 3.62 6.35
N ARG A 2 5.22 4.82 6.79
CA ARG A 2 6.00 5.67 7.71
C ARG A 2 5.25 5.91 9.02
N GLU A 3 4.24 5.10 9.29
CA GLU A 3 3.24 5.37 10.31
C GLU A 3 3.05 4.16 11.22
N ARG A 4 2.77 4.45 12.47
CA ARG A 4 2.34 3.52 13.49
C ARG A 4 0.83 3.51 13.51
N ARG A 5 0.22 2.33 13.62
CA ARG A 5 -1.22 2.15 13.48
C ARG A 5 -1.82 1.43 14.68
N TRP A 6 -2.94 1.97 15.17
CA TRP A 6 -3.82 1.33 16.14
C TRP A 6 -5.24 1.30 15.60
N GLU A 7 -6.01 0.29 15.96
CA GLU A 7 -7.40 0.16 15.53
C GLU A 7 -8.30 -0.28 16.69
N THR A 8 -9.57 0.11 16.63
CA THR A 8 -10.59 -0.33 17.57
C THR A 8 -10.87 -1.81 17.41
N THR A 9 -10.99 -2.52 18.54
CA THR A 9 -11.12 -3.99 18.57
C THR A 9 -12.51 -4.54 18.23
N GLN A 10 -13.55 -3.71 18.28
CA GLN A 10 -14.94 -4.14 18.10
C GLN A 10 -15.57 -3.43 16.90
N PRO A 11 -16.44 -4.10 16.13
CA PRO A 11 -17.26 -3.45 15.11
C PRO A 11 -18.13 -2.36 15.74
N MET A 12 -18.25 -1.23 15.04
CA MET A 12 -19.02 -0.06 15.43
C MET A 12 -20.12 0.22 14.41
N SER A 13 -21.22 0.81 14.87
CA SER A 13 -22.17 1.47 13.96
C SER A 13 -21.60 2.81 13.47
N PHE A 14 -22.15 3.33 12.38
CA PHE A 14 -21.73 4.65 11.88
C PHE A 14 -21.97 5.76 12.91
N ALA A 15 -23.08 5.71 13.64
CA ALA A 15 -23.36 6.66 14.72
C ALA A 15 -22.30 6.63 15.84
N GLN A 16 -21.77 5.45 16.17
CA GLN A 16 -20.67 5.34 17.12
C GLN A 16 -19.37 5.93 16.56
N ALA A 17 -19.09 5.76 15.26
CA ALA A 17 -17.96 6.39 14.60
C ALA A 17 -18.07 7.93 14.60
N LEU A 18 -19.25 8.49 14.33
CA LEU A 18 -19.52 9.93 14.42
C LEU A 18 -19.35 10.47 15.84
N ALA A 19 -19.77 9.71 16.86
CA ALA A 19 -19.57 10.09 18.26
C ALA A 19 -18.08 10.24 18.64
N VAL A 20 -17.17 9.52 17.96
CA VAL A 20 -15.73 9.76 18.09
C VAL A 20 -15.35 11.14 17.55
N GLY A 21 -15.94 11.56 16.43
CA GLY A 21 -15.79 12.93 15.93
C GLY A 21 -16.24 13.97 16.97
N GLU A 22 -17.45 13.85 17.51
CA GLU A 22 -17.94 14.75 18.56
C GLU A 22 -17.01 14.83 19.78
N ARG A 23 -16.44 13.67 20.17
CA ARG A 23 -15.46 13.59 21.24
C ARG A 23 -14.16 14.33 20.91
N LEU A 24 -13.61 14.13 19.70
CA LEU A 24 -12.41 14.84 19.25
C LEU A 24 -12.63 16.36 19.25
N ALA A 25 -13.81 16.81 18.81
CA ALA A 25 -14.20 18.23 18.87
C ALA A 25 -14.27 18.74 20.32
N ALA A 26 -14.80 17.95 21.26
CA ALA A 26 -14.82 18.29 22.69
C ALA A 26 -13.42 18.38 23.32
N LEU A 27 -12.42 17.72 22.73
CA LEU A 27 -11.00 17.85 23.08
C LEU A 27 -10.33 19.07 22.43
N GLY A 28 -11.06 19.87 21.65
CA GLY A 28 -10.55 21.06 20.96
C GLY A 28 -9.98 20.79 19.56
N LEU A 29 -10.07 19.55 19.07
CA LEU A 29 -9.64 19.20 17.72
C LEU A 29 -10.69 19.56 16.66
N LYS A 30 -10.33 19.37 15.39
CA LYS A 30 -11.16 19.75 14.22
C LYS A 30 -11.51 18.54 13.37
N PRO A 31 -12.40 17.65 13.83
CA PRO A 31 -12.87 16.53 13.01
C PRO A 31 -13.76 17.03 11.86
N ALA A 32 -13.84 16.25 10.79
CA ALA A 32 -14.79 16.45 9.72
C ALA A 32 -16.22 16.36 10.26
N ALA A 33 -17.04 17.33 9.88
CA ALA A 33 -18.47 17.32 10.20
C ALA A 33 -19.21 16.39 9.23
N PRO A 34 -20.37 15.84 9.62
CA PRO A 34 -21.27 15.03 8.78
C PRO A 34 -21.45 15.51 7.33
N ALA A 35 -21.65 16.82 7.13
CA ALA A 35 -21.89 17.41 5.82
C ALA A 35 -20.60 17.81 5.06
N ASN A 36 -19.42 17.63 5.66
CA ASN A 36 -18.16 17.95 4.99
C ASN A 36 -17.87 16.90 3.93
N ASP A 37 -17.40 17.36 2.77
CA ASP A 37 -16.84 16.50 1.74
C ASP A 37 -15.54 15.88 2.24
N VAL A 38 -15.42 14.57 2.08
CA VAL A 38 -14.24 13.76 2.44
C VAL A 38 -13.82 12.90 1.26
N ILE A 39 -12.52 12.58 1.22
CA ILE A 39 -12.00 11.58 0.30
C ILE A 39 -12.04 10.22 1.00
N CYS A 40 -12.83 9.33 0.43
CA CYS A 40 -13.03 7.96 0.87
C CYS A 40 -12.26 7.01 -0.05
N TYR A 41 -11.16 6.45 0.44
CA TYR A 41 -10.36 5.49 -0.33
C TYR A 41 -10.97 4.09 -0.24
N VAL A 42 -11.44 3.57 -1.38
CA VAL A 42 -11.98 2.22 -1.53
C VAL A 42 -10.87 1.28 -1.97
N GLU A 43 -10.76 0.13 -1.30
CA GLU A 43 -9.78 -0.92 -1.58
C GLU A 43 -10.42 -2.31 -1.49
N GLU A 44 -9.84 -3.26 -2.23
CA GLU A 44 -10.28 -4.65 -2.30
C GLU A 44 -11.76 -4.87 -2.65
N TRP A 45 -12.38 -3.91 -3.34
CA TRP A 45 -13.78 -4.04 -3.72
C TRP A 45 -13.96 -5.12 -4.79
N THR A 46 -14.36 -6.32 -4.40
CA THR A 46 -14.48 -7.44 -5.35
C THR A 46 -15.73 -7.28 -6.20
N VAL A 47 -15.57 -7.46 -7.50
CA VAL A 47 -16.65 -7.33 -8.48
C VAL A 47 -16.75 -8.58 -9.34
N THR A 48 -17.94 -8.80 -9.91
CA THR A 48 -18.21 -9.91 -10.83
C THR A 48 -17.77 -9.56 -12.24
N SER A 49 -17.93 -8.29 -12.63
CA SER A 49 -17.44 -7.76 -13.90
C SER A 49 -16.93 -6.32 -13.76
N PRO A 50 -16.12 -5.83 -14.73
CA PRO A 50 -15.61 -4.46 -14.70
C PRO A 50 -16.71 -3.38 -14.62
N GLU A 51 -17.90 -3.64 -15.17
CA GLU A 51 -19.04 -2.71 -15.20
C GLU A 51 -19.70 -2.52 -13.83
N ASP A 52 -19.46 -3.42 -12.86
CA ASP A 52 -19.95 -3.24 -11.49
C ASP A 52 -19.38 -1.95 -10.85
N PHE A 53 -18.34 -1.35 -11.44
CA PHE A 53 -17.85 -0.02 -11.05
C PHE A 53 -18.94 1.05 -11.04
N ASP A 54 -19.94 0.92 -11.92
CA ASP A 54 -21.08 1.83 -12.04
C ASP A 54 -21.92 1.92 -10.75
N HIS A 55 -21.77 0.98 -9.80
CA HIS A 55 -22.36 1.11 -8.47
C HIS A 55 -21.87 2.34 -7.69
N LEU A 56 -20.72 2.91 -8.07
CA LEU A 56 -20.17 4.15 -7.51
C LEU A 56 -20.53 5.42 -8.30
N ASP A 57 -21.29 5.32 -9.41
CA ASP A 57 -21.75 6.47 -10.21
C ASP A 57 -22.44 7.60 -9.43
N PRO A 58 -23.11 7.37 -8.28
CA PRO A 58 -23.66 8.47 -7.48
C PRO A 58 -22.62 9.47 -6.96
N TRP A 59 -21.33 9.10 -6.94
CA TRP A 59 -20.23 9.91 -6.41
C TRP A 59 -19.14 10.17 -7.44
N ALA A 60 -18.38 11.25 -7.26
CA ALA A 60 -17.21 11.49 -8.08
C ALA A 60 -16.07 10.54 -7.66
N THR A 61 -15.43 9.89 -8.63
CA THR A 61 -14.32 8.97 -8.39
C THR A 61 -13.02 9.42 -9.05
N GLU A 62 -11.89 9.07 -8.43
CA GLU A 62 -10.54 9.33 -8.94
C GLU A 62 -9.67 8.08 -8.82
N ASP A 63 -8.61 8.01 -9.64
CA ASP A 63 -7.60 6.95 -9.64
C ASP A 63 -8.16 5.51 -9.75
N ALA A 64 -9.31 5.35 -10.39
CA ALA A 64 -9.98 4.08 -10.59
C ALA A 64 -9.05 3.06 -11.26
N THR A 65 -8.82 1.95 -10.56
CA THR A 65 -7.93 0.89 -11.01
C THR A 65 -8.61 -0.46 -10.85
N LEU A 66 -8.82 -1.15 -11.98
CA LEU A 66 -9.21 -2.55 -11.95
C LEU A 66 -7.99 -3.41 -11.58
N VAL A 67 -8.19 -4.34 -10.66
CA VAL A 67 -7.19 -5.27 -10.17
C VAL A 67 -7.61 -6.68 -10.54
N HIS A 68 -6.78 -7.33 -11.34
CA HIS A 68 -6.89 -8.75 -11.63
C HIS A 68 -6.14 -9.51 -10.54
N VAL A 69 -6.88 -10.17 -9.65
CA VAL A 69 -6.35 -10.93 -8.52
C VAL A 69 -6.32 -12.42 -8.85
N ARG A 70 -5.14 -13.03 -8.71
CA ARG A 70 -4.93 -14.47 -8.84
C ARG A 70 -4.33 -14.98 -7.55
N GLU A 71 -5.16 -15.64 -6.77
CA GLU A 71 -4.70 -16.36 -5.58
C GLU A 71 -4.23 -17.75 -5.97
N HIS A 72 -3.22 -18.24 -5.26
CA HIS A 72 -2.64 -19.57 -5.44
C HIS A 72 -2.05 -19.85 -6.85
N TRP A 73 -1.61 -18.82 -7.56
CA TRP A 73 -1.11 -18.91 -8.92
C TRP A 73 0.21 -19.70 -9.02
N ARG A 74 0.36 -20.52 -10.08
CA ARG A 74 1.51 -21.42 -10.31
C ARG A 74 2.04 -21.37 -11.74
N GLY A 75 1.63 -20.37 -12.53
CA GLY A 75 2.01 -20.25 -13.94
C GLY A 75 3.42 -19.71 -14.14
N ASP A 76 3.74 -19.38 -15.39
CA ASP A 76 4.99 -18.71 -15.77
C ASP A 76 4.79 -17.18 -15.79
N PHE A 77 5.62 -16.45 -15.04
CA PHE A 77 5.44 -15.01 -14.84
C PHE A 77 5.80 -14.23 -16.10
N PHE A 78 6.76 -14.75 -16.89
CA PHE A 78 7.13 -14.17 -18.18
C PHE A 78 5.95 -14.19 -19.14
N LEU A 79 5.27 -15.35 -19.26
CA LEU A 79 4.11 -15.49 -20.14
C LEU A 79 2.95 -14.62 -19.69
N LEU A 80 2.67 -14.57 -18.38
CA LEU A 80 1.60 -13.74 -17.83
C LEU A 80 1.86 -12.26 -18.08
N ALA A 81 3.03 -11.75 -17.66
CA ALA A 81 3.38 -10.35 -17.83
C ALA A 81 3.48 -9.95 -19.32
N GLY A 82 3.99 -10.85 -20.18
CA GLY A 82 4.03 -10.63 -21.62
C GLY A 82 2.64 -10.54 -22.26
N ALA A 83 1.66 -11.32 -21.78
CA ALA A 83 0.28 -11.21 -22.23
C ALA A 83 -0.36 -9.88 -21.82
N TYR A 84 -0.16 -9.44 -20.56
CA TYR A 84 -0.58 -8.10 -20.11
C TYR A 84 0.07 -6.99 -20.94
N HIS A 85 1.37 -7.10 -21.19
CA HIS A 85 2.09 -6.15 -22.03
C HIS A 85 1.54 -6.09 -23.46
N THR A 86 1.14 -7.22 -24.04
CA THR A 86 0.58 -7.28 -25.40
C THR A 86 -0.75 -6.52 -25.50
N VAL A 87 -1.65 -6.71 -24.54
CA VAL A 87 -2.91 -5.95 -24.46
C VAL A 87 -2.61 -4.47 -24.20
N TYR A 88 -1.70 -4.19 -23.25
CA TYR A 88 -1.26 -2.83 -22.93
C TYR A 88 -0.80 -2.07 -24.18
N GLN A 89 0.05 -2.66 -25.02
CA GLN A 89 0.58 -1.98 -26.21
C GLN A 89 -0.50 -1.56 -27.20
N ARG A 90 -1.64 -2.26 -27.26
CA ARG A 90 -2.76 -1.92 -28.15
C ARG A 90 -3.60 -0.76 -27.62
N TYR A 91 -3.69 -0.61 -26.30
CA TYR A 91 -4.59 0.35 -25.64
C TYR A 91 -3.87 1.39 -24.79
N GLN A 92 -2.54 1.52 -24.92
CA GLN A 92 -1.78 2.51 -24.17
C GLN A 92 -2.14 3.93 -24.60
N ASP A 93 -2.26 4.82 -23.63
CA ASP A 93 -2.45 6.25 -23.83
C ASP A 93 -1.83 7.01 -22.64
N VAL A 94 -1.75 8.33 -22.74
CA VAL A 94 -1.43 9.20 -21.62
C VAL A 94 -2.45 8.95 -20.50
N GLY A 95 -1.96 8.56 -19.33
CA GLY A 95 -2.81 8.26 -18.16
C GLY A 95 -3.10 6.78 -17.96
N THR A 96 -2.79 5.89 -18.92
CA THR A 96 -2.93 4.46 -18.70
C THR A 96 -1.70 3.86 -18.01
N TYR A 97 -1.96 2.93 -17.10
CA TYR A 97 -0.93 2.27 -16.30
C TYR A 97 -1.28 0.79 -16.11
N CYS A 98 -0.38 -0.09 -16.57
CA CYS A 98 -0.47 -1.53 -16.33
C CYS A 98 0.71 -1.97 -15.46
N SER A 99 0.47 -2.75 -14.42
CA SER A 99 1.57 -3.41 -13.70
C SER A 99 1.16 -4.76 -13.17
N VAL A 100 2.06 -5.73 -13.22
CA VAL A 100 1.87 -7.08 -12.69
C VAL A 100 2.81 -7.28 -11.51
N SER A 101 2.24 -7.64 -10.37
CA SER A 101 2.97 -7.84 -9.12
C SER A 101 3.13 -9.31 -8.77
N HIS A 102 4.27 -9.68 -8.21
CA HIS A 102 4.57 -11.05 -7.82
C HIS A 102 5.46 -11.10 -6.57
N PRO A 103 5.20 -12.03 -5.64
CA PRO A 103 6.08 -12.23 -4.50
C PRO A 103 7.40 -12.88 -4.90
N TRP A 104 8.49 -12.54 -4.23
CA TRP A 104 9.79 -13.18 -4.41
C TRP A 104 10.44 -13.45 -3.06
N ARG A 105 11.53 -14.22 -3.05
CA ARG A 105 12.20 -14.67 -1.82
C ARG A 105 13.68 -14.30 -1.82
N THR A 106 14.18 -13.80 -0.69
CA THR A 106 15.62 -13.62 -0.47
C THR A 106 16.34 -14.96 -0.37
N ARG A 107 17.60 -15.04 -0.80
CA ARG A 107 18.32 -16.32 -0.78
C ARG A 107 18.64 -16.75 0.65
N GLU A 108 19.03 -15.79 1.49
CA GLU A 108 19.37 -16.03 2.88
C GLU A 108 18.24 -15.56 3.82
N PRO A 109 18.04 -16.27 4.95
CA PRO A 109 17.11 -15.83 5.98
C PRO A 109 17.66 -14.58 6.68
N LEU A 110 16.80 -13.57 6.80
CA LEU A 110 17.09 -12.30 7.47
C LEU A 110 16.30 -12.23 8.78
N ARG A 111 16.82 -11.52 9.78
CA ARG A 111 16.19 -11.46 11.12
C ARG A 111 15.14 -10.36 11.22
N LEU A 112 15.39 -9.23 10.57
CA LEU A 112 14.56 -8.01 10.64
C LEU A 112 13.68 -7.84 9.40
N HIS A 113 13.87 -8.70 8.40
CA HIS A 113 13.11 -8.72 7.16
C HIS A 113 12.32 -10.01 7.03
N GLU A 114 11.11 -9.90 6.47
CA GLU A 114 10.31 -11.08 6.12
C GLU A 114 10.99 -11.84 4.97
N PRO A 115 10.85 -13.18 4.88
CA PRO A 115 11.47 -13.94 3.80
C PRO A 115 10.81 -13.68 2.44
N LYS A 116 9.59 -13.13 2.43
CA LYS A 116 8.82 -12.83 1.21
C LYS A 116 8.74 -11.32 0.99
N HIS A 117 9.02 -10.93 -0.23
CA HIS A 117 9.05 -9.55 -0.69
C HIS A 117 8.23 -9.40 -1.96
N MET A 118 8.08 -8.18 -2.47
CA MET A 118 7.29 -7.94 -3.67
C MET A 118 8.11 -7.34 -4.78
N LEU A 119 7.77 -7.77 -6.00
CA LEU A 119 8.19 -7.13 -7.24
C LEU A 119 6.96 -6.66 -8.00
N TRP A 120 7.11 -5.56 -8.74
CA TRP A 120 6.17 -5.14 -9.77
C TRP A 120 6.96 -4.96 -11.06
N LEU A 121 6.43 -5.52 -12.14
CA LEU A 121 6.80 -5.17 -13.49
C LEU A 121 5.67 -4.32 -14.05
N GLY A 122 5.96 -3.09 -14.48
CA GLY A 122 4.92 -2.24 -15.04
C GLY A 122 5.32 -1.51 -16.30
N PHE A 123 4.28 -1.05 -16.97
CA PHE A 123 4.27 -0.49 -18.31
C PHE A 123 3.49 0.83 -18.27
N ARG A 124 4.15 1.89 -18.74
CA ARG A 124 3.59 3.24 -18.89
C ARG A 124 3.94 3.75 -20.28
N HIS A 125 3.20 4.76 -20.74
CA HIS A 125 3.27 5.24 -22.12
C HIS A 125 4.70 5.58 -22.58
N ALA A 126 5.54 6.07 -21.66
CA ALA A 126 6.92 6.50 -21.96
C ALA A 126 8.02 5.57 -21.45
N HIS A 127 7.71 4.59 -20.60
CA HIS A 127 8.73 3.72 -19.98
C HIS A 127 8.12 2.44 -19.38
N SER A 128 8.96 1.43 -19.26
CA SER A 128 8.75 0.30 -18.37
C SER A 128 9.51 0.49 -17.06
N PHE A 129 9.06 -0.18 -16.02
CA PHE A 129 9.74 -0.17 -14.73
C PHE A 129 9.73 -1.52 -14.05
N VAL A 130 10.77 -1.76 -13.26
CA VAL A 130 10.77 -2.81 -12.24
C VAL A 130 10.87 -2.15 -10.87
N ARG A 131 9.93 -2.50 -9.98
CA ARG A 131 9.91 -2.02 -8.60
C ARG A 131 10.10 -3.21 -7.68
N VAL A 132 10.99 -3.07 -6.71
CA VAL A 132 11.22 -4.07 -5.67
C VAL A 132 10.93 -3.45 -4.32
N ARG A 133 10.07 -4.08 -3.54
CA ARG A 133 9.74 -3.68 -2.17
C ARG A 133 10.14 -4.78 -1.19
N LEU A 134 10.99 -4.41 -0.24
CA LEU A 134 11.33 -5.25 0.89
C LEU A 134 10.31 -5.07 2.00
N GLN A 135 10.08 -6.15 2.72
CA GLN A 135 9.18 -6.22 3.86
C GLN A 135 9.98 -6.44 5.14
N THR A 136 9.58 -5.74 6.19
CA THR A 136 10.21 -5.83 7.51
C THR A 136 9.24 -6.42 8.51
N SER A 137 9.77 -7.17 9.48
CA SER A 137 8.96 -7.73 10.57
C SER A 137 8.54 -6.66 11.59
N GLN A 138 9.16 -5.47 11.53
CA GLN A 138 8.88 -4.34 12.41
C GLN A 138 8.87 -3.03 11.63
N VAL A 139 8.13 -2.05 12.15
CA VAL A 139 8.11 -0.67 11.67
C VAL A 139 8.47 0.26 12.83
N ILE A 140 9.57 0.98 12.67
CA ILE A 140 10.06 2.02 13.56
C ILE A 140 10.13 3.27 12.71
N THR A 141 9.43 4.30 13.14
CA THR A 141 9.27 5.50 12.30
C THR A 141 10.44 6.47 12.46
N PRO A 142 10.61 7.40 11.49
CA PRO A 142 11.66 8.41 11.56
C PRO A 142 11.68 9.20 12.88
N GLY A 143 12.83 9.22 13.55
CA GLY A 143 13.07 9.93 14.81
C GLY A 143 13.03 9.05 16.05
N GLU A 144 12.53 7.80 15.96
CA GLU A 144 12.53 6.88 17.09
C GLU A 144 13.90 6.21 17.28
N THR A 145 14.37 6.14 18.53
CA THR A 145 15.69 5.59 18.90
C THR A 145 15.65 4.11 19.33
N ARG A 146 14.46 3.53 19.54
CA ARG A 146 14.30 2.15 20.03
C ARG A 146 14.92 1.08 19.14
N GLY A 147 15.16 1.39 17.86
CA GLY A 147 15.83 0.49 16.91
C GLY A 147 17.35 0.66 16.83
N ASP A 148 17.93 1.66 17.51
CA ASP A 148 19.33 2.06 17.28
C ASP A 148 20.33 0.95 17.56
N ALA A 149 20.06 0.10 18.55
CA ALA A 149 20.91 -1.04 18.89
C ALA A 149 21.04 -2.07 17.74
N GLU A 150 20.03 -2.18 16.86
CA GLU A 150 20.01 -3.11 15.72
C GLU A 150 20.21 -2.39 14.38
N ARG A 151 20.52 -1.07 14.38
CA ARG A 151 20.66 -0.24 13.16
C ARG A 151 21.69 -0.79 12.18
N GLY A 152 22.87 -1.19 12.67
CA GLY A 152 23.92 -1.76 11.82
C GLY A 152 23.44 -3.02 11.10
N ARG A 153 22.87 -3.99 11.84
CA ARG A 153 22.31 -5.22 11.27
C ARG A 153 21.26 -4.92 10.22
N TRP A 154 20.38 -3.97 10.51
CA TRP A 154 19.31 -3.65 9.57
C TRP A 154 19.82 -3.04 8.26
N LEU A 155 20.82 -2.17 8.34
CA LEU A 155 21.46 -1.62 7.13
C LEU A 155 22.11 -2.74 6.31
N ASP A 156 22.79 -3.67 6.98
CA ASP A 156 23.42 -4.83 6.34
C ASP A 156 22.38 -5.77 5.69
N GLU A 157 21.33 -6.15 6.42
CA GLU A 157 20.27 -7.03 5.91
C GLU A 157 19.49 -6.39 4.75
N ARG A 158 19.15 -5.10 4.88
CA ARG A 158 18.48 -4.34 3.81
C ARG A 158 19.34 -4.30 2.56
N ARG A 159 20.62 -3.98 2.72
CA ARG A 159 21.58 -3.93 1.61
C ARG A 159 21.72 -5.30 0.96
N ALA A 160 21.84 -6.37 1.74
CA ALA A 160 21.92 -7.75 1.24
C ALA A 160 20.66 -8.13 0.45
N ALA A 161 19.47 -7.83 0.97
CA ALA A 161 18.21 -8.13 0.28
C ALA A 161 18.06 -7.37 -1.05
N PHE A 162 18.44 -6.08 -1.11
CA PHE A 162 18.43 -5.36 -2.38
C PHE A 162 19.49 -5.85 -3.35
N LEU A 163 20.70 -6.20 -2.87
CA LEU A 163 21.73 -6.82 -3.70
C LEU A 163 21.26 -8.13 -4.31
N ASP A 164 20.54 -8.95 -3.55
CA ASP A 164 19.93 -10.18 -4.05
C ASP A 164 19.00 -9.92 -5.24
N ALA A 165 18.10 -8.95 -5.09
CA ALA A 165 17.19 -8.55 -6.17
C ALA A 165 17.91 -7.93 -7.36
N ILE A 166 18.83 -7.00 -7.13
CA ILE A 166 19.62 -6.32 -8.17
C ILE A 166 20.43 -7.32 -8.99
N ALA A 167 21.06 -8.31 -8.32
CA ALA A 167 21.84 -9.33 -9.00
C ALA A 167 20.98 -10.25 -9.88
N VAL A 168 19.81 -10.66 -9.40
CA VAL A 168 18.88 -11.50 -10.19
C VAL A 168 18.26 -10.72 -11.36
N LEU A 169 17.95 -9.45 -11.13
CA LEU A 169 17.41 -8.54 -12.14
C LEU A 169 18.49 -8.02 -13.11
N GLU A 170 19.77 -8.31 -12.85
CA GLU A 170 20.92 -7.84 -13.64
C GLU A 170 20.94 -6.31 -13.80
N LEU A 171 20.48 -5.57 -12.77
CA LEU A 171 20.38 -4.12 -12.84
C LEU A 171 21.74 -3.45 -12.68
N PRO A 172 22.04 -2.38 -13.45
CA PRO A 172 23.28 -1.62 -13.34
C PRO A 172 23.22 -0.65 -12.15
N VAL A 173 23.09 -1.19 -10.92
CA VAL A 173 22.91 -0.43 -9.69
C VAL A 173 23.97 -0.80 -8.65
N GLU A 174 24.68 0.19 -8.15
CA GLU A 174 25.61 0.07 -7.04
C GLU A 174 24.92 0.32 -5.70
N THR A 175 25.50 -0.20 -4.63
CA THR A 175 25.01 0.04 -3.26
C THR A 175 26.13 0.42 -2.30
N ALA A 176 25.82 1.41 -1.46
CA ALA A 176 26.68 1.87 -0.37
C ALA A 176 25.86 2.08 0.90
N VAL A 177 26.55 2.23 2.03
CA VAL A 177 25.98 2.76 3.27
C VAL A 177 26.58 4.13 3.50
N GLU A 178 25.73 5.16 3.55
CA GLU A 178 26.14 6.55 3.75
C GLU A 178 25.23 7.21 4.76
N LYS A 179 25.82 7.88 5.77
CA LYS A 179 25.07 8.59 6.82
C LYS A 179 23.95 7.73 7.43
N ASP A 180 24.29 6.49 7.78
CA ASP A 180 23.38 5.50 8.37
C ASP A 180 22.14 5.17 7.50
N ALA A 181 22.28 5.28 6.18
CA ALA A 181 21.26 4.87 5.22
C ALA A 181 21.86 4.00 4.10
N VAL A 182 21.08 3.04 3.62
CA VAL A 182 21.41 2.32 2.38
C VAL A 182 21.13 3.24 1.21
N VAL A 183 22.14 3.45 0.37
CA VAL A 183 22.03 4.21 -0.86
C VAL A 183 22.17 3.25 -2.03
N LEU A 184 21.28 3.38 -3.00
CA LEU A 184 21.34 2.69 -4.28
C LEU A 184 21.58 3.73 -5.38
N ARG A 185 22.49 3.45 -6.31
CA ARG A 185 22.86 4.37 -7.39
C ARG A 185 22.89 3.66 -8.73
N PRO A 186 22.11 4.08 -9.74
CA PRO A 186 22.27 3.57 -11.08
C PRO A 186 23.63 4.01 -11.63
N HIS A 187 24.29 3.16 -12.43
CA HIS A 187 25.54 3.52 -13.12
C HIS A 187 25.31 4.69 -14.08
N ASP A 188 24.15 4.74 -14.75
CA ASP A 188 23.71 5.88 -15.54
C ASP A 188 22.75 6.75 -14.71
N GLN A 189 23.21 7.93 -14.32
CA GLN A 189 22.44 8.88 -13.51
C GLN A 189 21.35 9.62 -14.31
N SER A 190 21.32 9.47 -15.64
CA SER A 190 20.23 10.01 -16.46
C SER A 190 18.95 9.18 -16.38
N ILE A 191 19.07 7.91 -15.95
CA ILE A 191 17.93 7.01 -15.81
C ILE A 191 17.14 7.39 -14.55
N PRO A 192 15.82 7.63 -14.66
CA PRO A 192 14.99 7.86 -13.49
C PRO A 192 15.04 6.65 -12.54
N PHE A 193 15.53 6.89 -11.33
CA PHE A 193 15.66 5.87 -10.30
C PHE A 193 15.09 6.40 -8.98
N PHE A 194 14.04 5.75 -8.50
CA PHE A 194 13.32 6.20 -7.31
C PHE A 194 13.62 5.26 -6.16
N CYS A 195 14.06 5.80 -5.04
CA CYS A 195 14.15 5.07 -3.79
C CYS A 195 13.20 5.67 -2.78
N SER A 196 12.38 4.81 -2.16
CA SER A 196 11.53 5.20 -1.05
C SER A 196 12.00 4.45 0.19
N TRP A 197 12.67 5.20 1.05
CA TRP A 197 13.12 4.77 2.36
C TRP A 197 12.16 5.34 3.41
N PRO A 198 11.78 4.58 4.44
CA PRO A 198 11.62 5.20 5.74
C PRO A 198 13.00 5.68 6.19
N ASP A 199 13.11 6.87 6.78
CA ASP A 199 14.34 7.35 7.45
C ASP A 199 14.66 6.55 8.73
N ALA A 200 13.99 5.41 8.91
CA ALA A 200 14.06 4.47 10.02
C ALA A 200 13.66 3.05 9.54
N PHE A 201 13.30 2.15 10.46
CA PHE A 201 13.07 0.73 10.19
C PHE A 201 11.68 0.50 9.57
N GLY A 202 11.60 -0.10 8.39
CA GLY A 202 10.29 -0.33 7.76
C GLY A 202 10.39 -0.78 6.30
N PRO A 203 9.24 -1.06 5.66
CA PRO A 203 9.19 -1.40 4.25
C PRO A 203 9.82 -0.29 3.42
N CYS A 204 10.66 -0.71 2.48
CA CYS A 204 11.38 0.18 1.59
C CYS A 204 11.34 -0.40 0.18
N GLN A 205 11.54 0.46 -0.81
CA GLN A 205 11.50 0.05 -2.20
C GLN A 205 12.43 0.88 -3.05
N PHE A 206 12.85 0.29 -4.17
CA PHE A 206 13.34 1.04 -5.31
C PHE A 206 12.46 0.79 -6.54
N GLU A 207 12.52 1.72 -7.48
CA GLU A 207 11.98 1.58 -8.83
C GLU A 207 13.05 2.00 -9.83
N TYR A 208 13.32 1.11 -10.79
CA TYR A 208 14.26 1.33 -11.87
C TYR A 208 13.49 1.38 -13.19
N ASN A 209 13.73 2.42 -13.99
CA ASN A 209 13.00 2.68 -15.22
C ASN A 209 13.84 2.45 -16.47
N THR A 210 13.19 2.17 -17.59
CA THR A 210 13.83 2.10 -18.91
C THR A 210 12.82 2.47 -20.00
N SER A 211 13.32 3.00 -21.12
CA SER A 211 12.50 3.24 -22.31
C SER A 211 12.21 1.97 -23.11
N ASP A 212 12.95 0.88 -22.90
CA ASP A 212 12.69 -0.40 -23.57
C ASP A 212 11.54 -1.14 -22.90
N ALA A 213 10.44 -1.29 -23.63
CA ALA A 213 9.23 -1.91 -23.12
C ALA A 213 9.42 -3.37 -22.67
N PHE A 214 10.42 -4.08 -23.21
CA PHE A 214 10.63 -5.51 -23.01
C PHE A 214 11.77 -5.85 -22.03
N GLU A 215 12.65 -4.90 -21.71
CA GLU A 215 13.91 -5.13 -20.98
C GLU A 215 13.72 -5.93 -19.69
N PHE A 216 12.66 -5.65 -18.93
CA PHE A 216 12.43 -6.28 -17.63
C PHE A 216 11.60 -7.57 -17.66
N LEU A 217 11.05 -8.01 -18.79
CA LEU A 217 10.21 -9.21 -18.84
C LEU A 217 10.98 -10.46 -18.36
N VAL A 218 12.19 -10.69 -18.89
CA VAL A 218 13.02 -11.84 -18.52
C VAL A 218 13.64 -11.68 -17.12
N PRO A 219 14.26 -10.54 -16.76
CA PRO A 219 14.78 -10.37 -15.42
C PRO A 219 13.72 -10.50 -14.31
N ALA A 220 12.54 -9.89 -14.49
CA ALA A 220 11.47 -9.98 -13.51
C ALA A 220 10.95 -11.41 -13.32
N SER A 221 10.91 -12.23 -14.39
CA SER A 221 10.52 -13.64 -14.28
C SER A 221 11.56 -14.47 -13.53
N LYS A 222 12.86 -14.19 -13.69
CA LYS A 222 13.92 -14.80 -12.86
C LYS A 222 13.71 -14.49 -11.38
N LEU A 223 13.37 -13.24 -11.03
CA LEU A 223 13.12 -12.86 -9.64
C LEU A 223 11.83 -13.51 -9.10
N ALA A 224 10.75 -13.52 -9.87
CA ALA A 224 9.50 -14.21 -9.52
C ALA A 224 9.72 -15.71 -9.25
N ALA A 225 10.57 -16.37 -10.04
CA ALA A 225 10.87 -17.80 -9.92
C ALA A 225 11.53 -18.18 -8.58
N THR A 226 12.11 -17.23 -7.84
CA THR A 226 12.70 -17.49 -6.51
C THR A 226 11.66 -17.94 -5.47
N LEU A 227 10.37 -17.72 -5.71
CA LEU A 227 9.29 -18.19 -4.83
C LEU A 227 8.95 -19.68 -5.03
N ALA A 228 9.31 -20.27 -6.17
CA ALA A 228 8.96 -21.65 -6.48
C ALA A 228 9.48 -22.63 -5.40
N PRO A 229 8.73 -23.70 -5.06
CA PRO A 229 7.48 -24.17 -5.68
C PRO A 229 6.20 -23.63 -5.02
N GLU A 230 6.29 -22.59 -4.19
CA GLU A 230 5.13 -22.04 -3.48
C GLU A 230 4.19 -21.33 -4.45
N PRO A 231 2.87 -21.47 -4.27
CA PRO A 231 1.91 -20.73 -5.08
C PRO A 231 1.96 -19.25 -4.70
N ALA A 232 1.83 -18.38 -5.71
CA ALA A 232 1.94 -16.94 -5.58
C ALA A 232 0.56 -16.28 -5.50
N GLY A 233 0.48 -15.16 -4.78
CA GLY A 233 -0.61 -14.22 -4.93
C GLY A 233 -0.21 -13.14 -5.94
N VAL A 234 -0.75 -13.19 -7.16
CA VAL A 234 -0.41 -12.26 -8.24
C VAL A 234 -1.53 -11.23 -8.41
N ARG A 235 -1.19 -9.94 -8.42
CA ARG A 235 -2.13 -8.87 -8.72
C ARG A 235 -1.67 -8.10 -9.96
N ALA A 236 -2.53 -7.91 -10.95
CA ALA A 236 -2.28 -6.98 -12.05
C ALA A 236 -3.19 -5.76 -11.93
N TYR A 237 -2.62 -4.57 -11.99
CA TYR A 237 -3.28 -3.28 -11.81
C TYR A 237 -3.44 -2.60 -13.16
N LEU A 238 -4.67 -2.24 -13.48
CA LEU A 238 -5.11 -1.68 -14.75
C LEU A 238 -5.81 -0.34 -14.49
N THR A 239 -5.08 0.75 -14.66
CA THR A 239 -5.58 2.11 -14.40
C THR A 239 -5.78 2.84 -15.72
N GLY A 240 -6.92 3.53 -15.87
CA GLY A 240 -7.19 4.44 -16.99
C GLY A 240 -7.55 3.76 -18.32
N PHE A 241 -7.80 2.45 -18.34
CA PHE A 241 -8.20 1.73 -19.56
C PHE A 241 -9.71 1.84 -19.82
N SER A 242 -10.10 1.85 -21.10
CA SER A 242 -11.50 1.76 -21.52
C SER A 242 -12.09 0.38 -21.24
N GLU A 243 -13.43 0.28 -21.22
CA GLU A 243 -14.15 -1.00 -21.09
C GLU A 243 -13.70 -2.04 -22.13
N GLU A 244 -13.51 -1.62 -23.39
CA GLU A 244 -13.01 -2.47 -24.47
C GLU A 244 -11.64 -3.09 -24.11
N ALA A 245 -10.73 -2.27 -23.59
CA ALA A 245 -9.42 -2.71 -23.18
C ALA A 245 -9.48 -3.64 -21.96
N LEU A 246 -10.32 -3.33 -20.97
CA LEU A 246 -10.52 -4.18 -19.78
C LEU A 246 -11.09 -5.55 -20.16
N ALA A 247 -12.03 -5.61 -21.11
CA ALA A 247 -12.55 -6.86 -21.65
C ALA A 247 -11.45 -7.71 -22.33
N GLU A 248 -10.51 -7.07 -23.04
CA GLU A 248 -9.38 -7.80 -23.62
C GLU A 248 -8.39 -8.29 -22.55
N PHE A 249 -8.09 -7.49 -21.52
CA PHE A 249 -7.27 -7.93 -20.38
C PHE A 249 -7.89 -9.13 -19.66
N GLN A 250 -9.22 -9.19 -19.55
CA GLN A 250 -9.93 -10.32 -18.95
C GLN A 250 -9.71 -11.63 -19.72
N SER A 251 -9.48 -11.55 -21.04
CA SER A 251 -9.26 -12.73 -21.89
C SER A 251 -7.88 -13.40 -21.70
N ILE A 252 -6.92 -12.75 -21.03
CA ILE A 252 -5.54 -13.23 -20.87
C ILE A 252 -5.49 -14.62 -20.20
N GLU A 253 -6.27 -14.82 -19.14
CA GLU A 253 -6.28 -16.08 -18.39
C GLU A 253 -7.61 -16.22 -17.64
N ALA A 254 -8.17 -17.43 -17.64
CA ALA A 254 -9.42 -17.72 -16.93
C ALA A 254 -9.22 -17.77 -15.40
N GLY A 255 -10.30 -17.58 -14.65
CA GLY A 255 -10.29 -17.73 -13.18
C GLY A 255 -9.68 -16.57 -12.42
N VAL A 256 -9.47 -15.43 -13.09
CA VAL A 256 -9.10 -14.17 -12.43
C VAL A 256 -10.29 -13.62 -11.64
N ARG A 257 -10.03 -13.15 -10.42
CA ARG A 257 -11.00 -12.37 -9.63
C ARG A 257 -10.78 -10.89 -9.91
N PHE A 258 -11.84 -10.13 -10.05
CA PHE A 258 -11.77 -8.69 -10.24
C PHE A 258 -11.94 -7.97 -8.91
N ALA A 259 -11.15 -6.94 -8.68
CA ALA A 259 -11.37 -6.01 -7.59
C ALA A 259 -11.05 -4.58 -8.03
N TYR A 260 -11.78 -3.59 -7.54
CA TYR A 260 -11.48 -2.20 -7.75
C TYR A 260 -10.81 -1.57 -6.53
N ARG A 261 -10.01 -0.54 -6.84
CA ARG A 261 -9.59 0.49 -5.89
C ARG A 261 -9.80 1.85 -6.54
N CYS A 262 -10.21 2.83 -5.74
CA CYS A 262 -10.41 4.21 -6.19
C CYS A 262 -10.53 5.13 -4.98
N SER A 263 -10.49 6.44 -5.24
CA SER A 263 -10.95 7.45 -4.29
C SER A 263 -12.36 7.87 -4.65
N VAL A 264 -13.25 7.95 -3.67
CA VAL A 264 -14.62 8.43 -3.78
C VAL A 264 -14.72 9.76 -3.03
N HIS A 265 -15.22 10.81 -3.68
CA HIS A 265 -15.51 12.10 -3.04
C HIS A 265 -16.97 12.12 -2.62
N CYS A 266 -17.22 12.18 -1.32
CA CYS A 266 -18.57 12.18 -0.76
C CYS A 266 -18.66 12.97 0.56
N PRO A 267 -19.85 13.46 0.94
CA PRO A 267 -20.12 13.86 2.31
C PRO A 267 -19.77 12.74 3.30
N LEU A 268 -19.27 13.09 4.49
CA LEU A 268 -18.97 12.10 5.53
C LEU A 268 -20.18 11.22 5.87
N ASP A 269 -21.39 11.80 5.88
CA ASP A 269 -22.63 11.07 6.15
C ASP A 269 -23.02 10.04 5.07
N ASP A 270 -22.41 10.09 3.89
CA ASP A 270 -22.66 9.12 2.80
C ASP A 270 -21.81 7.85 2.93
N LEU A 271 -20.89 7.77 3.91
CA LEU A 271 -20.05 6.59 4.09
C LEU A 271 -20.83 5.27 4.25
N PRO A 272 -21.99 5.20 4.93
CA PRO A 272 -22.83 4.01 4.97
C PRO A 272 -23.33 3.57 3.59
N GLU A 273 -23.72 4.53 2.75
CA GLU A 273 -24.21 4.30 1.39
C GLU A 273 -23.06 3.82 0.49
N VAL A 274 -21.89 4.46 0.57
CA VAL A 274 -20.67 4.00 -0.14
C VAL A 274 -20.29 2.59 0.32
N LEU A 275 -20.30 2.30 1.62
CA LEU A 275 -20.03 0.96 2.16
C LEU A 275 -21.04 -0.08 1.64
N SER A 276 -22.31 0.32 1.49
CA SER A 276 -23.34 -0.54 0.92
C SER A 276 -23.12 -0.80 -0.57
N ALA A 277 -22.62 0.19 -1.33
CA ALA A 277 -22.35 0.06 -2.75
C ALA A 277 -21.19 -0.92 -3.05
N ILE A 278 -20.21 -1.00 -2.13
CA ILE A 278 -19.04 -1.88 -2.26
C ILE A 278 -19.20 -3.25 -1.57
N HIS A 279 -20.42 -3.63 -1.18
CA HIS A 279 -20.73 -4.94 -0.61
C HIS A 279 -20.65 -6.05 -1.69
N PRO A 280 -20.35 -7.33 -1.35
CA PRO A 280 -20.01 -7.89 -0.03
C PRO A 280 -18.57 -7.70 0.41
N ASP A 281 -17.67 -7.50 -0.55
CA ASP A 281 -16.24 -7.45 -0.31
C ASP A 281 -15.76 -6.07 -0.74
N GLY A 282 -15.30 -5.27 0.20
CA GLY A 282 -14.81 -3.93 -0.06
C GLY A 282 -14.54 -3.22 1.25
N ARG A 283 -13.39 -2.56 1.32
CA ARG A 283 -12.99 -1.76 2.48
C ARG A 283 -12.90 -0.32 2.05
N LEU A 284 -13.38 0.57 2.91
CA LEU A 284 -13.20 2.00 2.74
C LEU A 284 -12.43 2.61 3.90
N TYR A 285 -11.72 3.70 3.63
CA TYR A 285 -11.04 4.53 4.61
C TYR A 285 -11.29 6.00 4.32
N ALA A 286 -11.77 6.74 5.32
CA ALA A 286 -11.89 8.19 5.25
C ALA A 286 -11.22 8.84 6.45
N THR A 287 -10.52 9.96 6.23
CA THR A 287 -9.93 10.73 7.32
C THR A 287 -11.04 11.47 8.08
N LEU A 288 -11.14 11.22 9.39
CA LEU A 288 -12.06 11.93 10.27
C LEU A 288 -11.39 13.16 10.89
N CYS A 289 -10.13 13.07 11.30
CA CYS A 289 -9.44 14.20 11.94
C CYS A 289 -7.92 14.07 11.80
N GLU A 290 -7.25 15.20 11.59
CA GLU A 290 -5.79 15.31 11.63
C GLU A 290 -5.39 16.36 12.67
N PHE A 291 -4.34 16.09 13.44
CA PHE A 291 -3.85 17.00 14.48
C PHE A 291 -2.39 16.75 14.84
N GLN A 292 -1.77 17.72 15.52
CA GLN A 292 -0.45 17.52 16.14
C GLN A 292 -0.63 17.04 17.57
N THR A 293 0.09 16.01 17.99
CA THR A 293 -0.12 15.38 19.30
C THR A 293 0.16 16.30 20.46
N GLN A 294 0.99 17.35 20.29
CA GLN A 294 1.20 18.38 21.31
C GLN A 294 -0.07 19.15 21.70
N GLU A 295 -1.10 19.16 20.86
CA GLU A 295 -2.40 19.74 21.21
C GLU A 295 -3.06 19.01 22.39
N LEU A 296 -2.81 17.71 22.53
CA LEU A 296 -3.38 16.86 23.59
C LEU A 296 -2.35 16.35 24.60
N VAL A 297 -1.06 16.34 24.23
CA VAL A 297 0.05 15.88 25.05
C VAL A 297 1.19 16.91 24.97
N PRO A 298 1.06 18.08 25.62
CA PRO A 298 2.01 19.20 25.45
C PRO A 298 3.45 18.87 25.85
N GLU A 299 3.62 17.95 26.82
CA GLU A 299 4.92 17.52 27.33
C GLU A 299 5.53 16.35 26.54
N GLY A 300 4.79 15.81 25.57
CA GLY A 300 5.23 14.69 24.73
C GLY A 300 6.06 15.14 23.53
N GLU A 301 6.69 14.17 22.86
CA GLU A 301 7.25 14.44 21.54
C GLU A 301 6.13 14.78 20.55
N ASP A 302 6.37 15.73 19.66
CA ASP A 302 5.38 16.08 18.65
C ASP A 302 5.31 15.03 17.55
N ALA A 303 4.09 14.63 17.21
CA ALA A 303 3.78 13.70 16.15
C ALA A 303 2.56 14.21 15.39
N SER A 304 2.54 13.95 14.09
CA SER A 304 1.32 14.14 13.29
C SER A 304 0.46 12.88 13.43
N ALA A 305 -0.79 13.08 13.82
CA ALA A 305 -1.76 12.02 14.06
C ALA A 305 -2.96 12.18 13.13
N ILE A 306 -3.45 11.05 12.62
CA ILE A 306 -4.66 10.93 11.81
C ILE A 306 -5.59 9.95 12.51
N ILE A 307 -6.84 10.35 12.74
CA ILE A 307 -7.94 9.46 13.11
C ILE A 307 -8.79 9.26 11.86
N GLY A 308 -8.92 8.01 11.41
CA GLY A 308 -9.71 7.63 10.26
C GLY A 308 -10.86 6.71 10.63
N ILE A 309 -11.91 6.75 9.81
CA ILE A 309 -13.02 5.79 9.83
C ILE A 309 -12.73 4.72 8.77
N VAL A 310 -12.77 3.46 9.19
CA VAL A 310 -12.66 2.30 8.32
C VAL A 310 -14.03 1.65 8.22
N GLY A 311 -14.53 1.41 7.01
CA GLY A 311 -15.76 0.67 6.76
C GLY A 311 -15.45 -0.67 6.10
N PHE A 312 -16.02 -1.77 6.61
CA PHE A 312 -15.88 -3.12 6.04
C PHE A 312 -16.97 -4.05 6.62
N ASN A 313 -17.45 -5.01 5.83
CA ASN A 313 -18.47 -5.98 6.23
C ASN A 313 -19.72 -5.35 6.88
N GLY A 314 -20.20 -4.22 6.34
CA GLY A 314 -21.37 -3.51 6.85
C GLY A 314 -21.19 -2.88 8.24
N SER A 315 -19.95 -2.77 8.72
CA SER A 315 -19.61 -2.19 10.02
C SER A 315 -18.47 -1.19 9.89
N PHE A 316 -18.25 -0.41 10.95
CA PHE A 316 -17.19 0.59 11.01
C PHE A 316 -16.18 0.29 12.11
N GLN A 317 -14.98 0.83 11.98
CA GLN A 317 -13.92 0.84 12.98
C GLN A 317 -13.21 2.19 12.95
N ILE A 318 -12.53 2.54 14.03
CA ILE A 318 -11.65 3.71 14.08
C ILE A 318 -10.19 3.25 14.01
N GLU A 319 -9.42 3.94 13.19
CA GLU A 319 -8.01 3.71 13.00
C GLU A 319 -7.23 4.98 13.35
N ALA A 320 -6.21 4.86 14.18
CA ALA A 320 -5.28 5.95 14.50
C ALA A 320 -3.93 5.67 13.84
N ARG A 321 -3.45 6.61 13.02
CA ARG A 321 -2.13 6.58 12.40
C ARG A 321 -1.27 7.71 12.93
N LEU A 322 -0.02 7.42 13.29
CA LEU A 322 0.92 8.42 13.78
C LEU A 322 2.29 8.27 13.09
N ASN A 323 2.90 9.38 12.70
CA ASN A 323 4.25 9.36 12.12
C ASN A 323 5.36 9.04 13.15
N ARG A 324 5.08 9.11 14.45
CA ARG A 324 5.91 8.61 15.57
C ARG A 324 5.08 8.50 16.85
N ALA A 325 5.62 7.83 17.87
CA ALA A 325 4.97 7.78 19.17
C ALA A 325 5.31 9.02 20.02
N PRO A 326 4.30 9.82 20.46
CA PRO A 326 4.51 10.93 21.40
C PRO A 326 4.77 10.49 22.85
N LEU A 327 4.55 9.21 23.15
CA LEU A 327 4.63 8.59 24.47
C LEU A 327 5.37 7.24 24.40
N ALA A 328 5.78 6.72 25.56
CA ALA A 328 6.30 5.35 25.67
C ALA A 328 5.27 4.30 25.20
N GLU A 329 5.75 3.17 24.68
CA GLU A 329 4.94 2.12 24.05
C GLU A 329 3.77 1.67 24.93
N GLU A 330 4.05 1.46 26.22
CA GLU A 330 3.11 0.95 27.21
C GLU A 330 1.99 1.94 27.51
N ALA A 331 2.21 3.23 27.21
CA ALA A 331 1.24 4.30 27.42
C ALA A 331 0.40 4.62 26.18
N MET A 332 0.84 4.20 24.98
CA MET A 332 0.22 4.57 23.70
C MET A 332 -1.24 4.13 23.60
N ALA A 333 -1.52 2.84 23.84
CA ALA A 333 -2.88 2.31 23.70
C ALA A 333 -3.86 2.98 24.68
N GLY A 334 -3.45 3.16 25.94
CA GLY A 334 -4.30 3.80 26.95
C GLY A 334 -4.52 5.28 26.70
N TRP A 335 -3.57 5.98 26.09
CA TRP A 335 -3.77 7.37 25.66
C TRP A 335 -4.74 7.46 24.48
N LEU A 336 -4.53 6.65 23.43
CA LEU A 336 -5.41 6.62 22.27
C LEU A 336 -6.84 6.21 22.64
N GLU A 337 -7.02 5.27 23.56
CA GLU A 337 -8.33 4.93 24.11
C GLU A 337 -9.03 6.11 24.76
N ARG A 338 -8.30 6.98 25.50
CA ARG A 338 -8.89 8.20 26.08
C ARG A 338 -9.29 9.21 25.01
N VAL A 339 -8.49 9.34 23.95
CA VAL A 339 -8.75 10.25 22.83
C VAL A 339 -9.98 9.77 22.04
N ILE A 340 -10.00 8.50 21.65
CA ILE A 340 -11.03 7.89 20.79
C ILE A 340 -12.30 7.54 21.58
N GLY A 341 -12.18 7.21 22.87
CA GLY A 341 -13.28 6.74 23.72
C GLY A 341 -13.55 5.23 23.62
N HIS A 342 -12.71 4.49 22.89
CA HIS A 342 -12.85 3.04 22.67
C HIS A 342 -11.50 2.34 22.81
N PRO A 343 -11.48 1.07 23.29
CA PRO A 343 -10.24 0.30 23.37
C PRO A 343 -9.61 0.09 21.99
N VAL A 344 -8.31 0.38 21.91
CA VAL A 344 -7.52 0.17 20.69
C VAL A 344 -6.37 -0.79 20.93
N VAL A 345 -5.96 -1.48 19.88
CA VAL A 345 -4.79 -2.37 19.88
C VAL A 345 -3.80 -1.91 18.82
N TYR A 346 -2.51 -2.09 19.10
CA TYR A 346 -1.50 -1.86 18.08
C TYR A 346 -1.69 -2.88 16.96
N ALA A 347 -1.90 -2.38 15.74
CA ALA A 347 -2.18 -3.17 14.57
C ALA A 347 -1.34 -2.61 13.43
N PRO A 348 -0.05 -2.96 13.31
CA PRO A 348 0.75 -2.48 12.18
C PRO A 348 0.08 -2.89 10.87
N LEU A 349 0.13 -2.03 9.84
CA LEU A 349 -0.42 -2.40 8.53
C LEU A 349 0.26 -3.69 8.06
N PRO A 350 -0.51 -4.69 7.59
CA PRO A 350 0.08 -5.92 7.13
C PRO A 350 1.05 -5.65 5.98
N ALA A 351 2.08 -6.49 5.85
CA ALA A 351 3.04 -6.42 4.76
C ALA A 351 2.37 -6.61 3.37
N PHE A 352 1.14 -7.15 3.35
CA PHE A 352 0.37 -7.51 2.17
C PHE A 352 -1.13 -7.32 2.36
N VAL A 353 -1.73 -6.68 1.36
CA VAL A 353 -3.09 -6.87 0.84
C VAL A 353 -2.94 -6.87 -0.69
#